data_AF-A0AA88XDC9-F1
#
_entry.id   AF-A0AA88XDC9-F1
#
_cell.length_a   1.000
_cell.length_b   1.000
_cell.length_c   1.000
_cell.angle_alpha   90.00
_cell.angle_beta   90.00
_cell.angle_gamma   90.00
#
_symmetry.space_group_name_H-M   'P 1'
#
loop_
_entity.id
_entity.type
_entity.pdbx_description
1 polymer ?
#
loop_
_entity_poly.entity_id
_entity_poly.type
_entity_poly.pdbx_seq_one_letter_code
_entity_poly.pdbx_strand_id
1 'polypeptide(L)'
;MRNSLYLPALAEEVKRLQDQVGILDNMSACGEVSSDYQDTLEETERKQNIRRGLTHITDVSFKFFEFIEIKTRQLLKYSTLYEYRRELYHYVLDTLLTDMEIYELFVKLHDTCPLQSEEQMDVIENICNSLVLRVQNLEIVFKLILSLYVKVSVSQFRKDLVQAIKLEKTKALRKRVGEKKKKKKQEVKFNYDYILSDISPGKEKSHMQLKSKAMLNEPLLHFSKNDLLAVAKLYGLKISTRSTVEVITKTLFEKIKSCDSMPNTAHVQSTTTEPVSTEDFELRDIHTCESVLSSHTNIGSEEEEEQLCLASEIHSEPQPSTSGSEVPCHPPTLEIEPSKLESTSIPKRRGGKRKGRISRKKSSKRRQTSDEVDVKCKVCMCIFIDDNEDSICCDSCDLWFHRKCVGLQDEKDWEAMSNPTTIYTCPLCI
;
A
#
# COMPACT_ATOMS: atom_id res chain seq x y z
N MET A 1 13.77 32.23 55.32
CA MET A 1 12.30 32.34 55.34
C MET A 1 11.82 32.41 53.90
N ARG A 2 11.34 31.29 53.34
CA ARG A 2 10.77 31.22 51.99
C ARG A 2 9.29 31.57 52.09
N ASN A 3 8.96 32.85 51.99
CA ASN A 3 7.58 33.27 51.78
C ASN A 3 7.26 33.02 50.31
N SER A 4 6.66 31.86 50.02
CA SER A 4 5.99 31.66 48.74
C SER A 4 4.84 32.65 48.68
N LEU A 5 5.02 33.73 47.94
CA LEU A 5 3.95 34.62 47.52
C LEU A 5 3.05 33.82 46.57
N TYR A 6 2.08 33.09 47.12
CA TYR A 6 0.92 32.65 46.38
C TYR A 6 0.19 33.93 45.94
N LEU A 7 0.43 34.35 44.69
CA LEU A 7 -0.31 35.45 44.09
C LEU A 7 -1.79 35.04 44.05
N PRO A 8 -2.73 35.89 44.51
CA PRO A 8 -4.17 35.59 44.48
C PRO A 8 -4.67 35.09 43.12
N ALA A 9 -4.12 35.60 42.02
CA ALA A 9 -4.41 35.13 40.66
C ALA A 9 -4.07 33.64 40.42
N LEU A 10 -3.01 33.12 41.05
CA LEU A 10 -2.69 31.68 40.99
C LEU A 10 -3.70 30.85 41.78
N ALA A 11 -4.24 31.37 42.87
CA ALA A 11 -5.24 30.66 43.66
C ALA A 11 -6.58 30.54 42.90
N GLU A 12 -7.00 31.62 42.21
CA GLU A 12 -8.18 31.60 41.34
C GLU A 12 -8.01 30.64 40.17
N GLU A 13 -6.84 30.65 39.52
CA GLU A 13 -6.54 29.73 38.42
C GLU A 13 -6.50 28.27 38.89
N VAL A 14 -5.88 27.98 40.04
CA VAL A 14 -5.88 26.63 40.62
C VAL A 14 -7.29 26.17 40.93
N LYS A 15 -8.14 27.03 41.50
CA LYS A 15 -9.54 26.71 41.76
C LYS A 15 -10.29 26.41 40.47
N ARG A 16 -10.13 27.24 39.43
CA ARG A 16 -10.72 27.03 38.11
C ARG A 16 -10.32 25.67 37.51
N LEU A 17 -9.03 25.33 37.59
CA LEU A 17 -8.52 24.05 37.11
C LEU A 17 -9.07 22.87 37.93
N GLN A 18 -9.21 23.03 39.25
CA GLN A 18 -9.82 22.01 40.12
C GLN A 18 -11.29 21.78 39.75
N ASP A 19 -12.05 22.84 39.47
CA ASP A 19 -13.44 22.72 39.02
C ASP A 19 -13.52 21.98 37.67
N GLN A 20 -12.60 22.27 36.74
CA GLN A 20 -12.51 21.56 35.46
C GLN A 20 -12.13 20.09 35.63
N VAL A 21 -11.21 19.76 36.54
CA VAL A 21 -10.88 18.37 36.89
C VAL A 21 -12.11 17.66 37.47
N GLY A 22 -12.87 18.31 38.36
CA GLY A 22 -14.11 17.75 38.90
C GLY A 22 -15.17 17.45 37.84
N ILE A 23 -15.25 18.26 36.78
CA ILE A 23 -16.10 17.96 35.61
C ILE A 23 -15.63 16.66 34.94
N LEU A 24 -14.32 16.53 34.67
CA LEU A 24 -13.76 15.34 34.01
C LEU A 24 -13.86 14.07 34.86
N ASP A 25 -13.80 14.19 36.18
CA ASP A 25 -13.93 13.05 37.11
C ASP A 25 -15.31 12.38 36.99
N ASN A 26 -16.37 13.13 36.67
CA ASN A 26 -17.71 12.56 36.43
C ASN A 26 -17.78 11.66 35.18
N MET A 27 -16.82 11.80 34.27
CA MET A 27 -16.73 10.94 33.08
C MET A 27 -15.99 9.63 33.37
N SER A 28 -15.26 9.58 34.49
CA SER A 28 -14.45 8.43 34.88
C SER A 28 -15.25 7.50 35.78
N ALA A 29 -15.08 6.20 35.60
CA ALA A 29 -15.70 5.18 36.43
C ALA A 29 -14.71 4.75 37.53
N CYS A 30 -15.12 4.85 38.80
CA CYS A 30 -14.33 4.42 39.95
C CYS A 30 -14.97 3.19 40.61
N GLY A 31 -14.22 2.09 40.77
CA GLY A 31 -14.64 0.89 41.52
C GLY A 31 -15.00 -0.33 40.65
N GLU A 32 -15.62 -1.35 41.26
CA GLU A 32 -16.24 -2.48 40.55
C GLU A 32 -17.51 -1.97 39.85
N VAL A 33 -17.40 -1.60 38.59
CA VAL A 33 -18.49 -1.00 37.83
C VAL A 33 -19.13 -2.06 36.93
N SER A 34 -20.42 -2.32 37.16
CA SER A 34 -21.26 -3.04 36.19
C SER A 34 -21.48 -2.11 35.00
N SER A 35 -21.07 -2.53 33.81
CA SER A 35 -21.23 -1.80 32.55
C SER A 35 -22.02 -2.65 31.56
N ASP A 36 -22.84 -1.99 30.75
CA ASP A 36 -23.51 -2.62 29.61
C ASP A 36 -22.51 -3.05 28.50
N TYR A 37 -21.26 -2.56 28.57
CA TYR A 37 -20.20 -2.76 27.56
C TYR A 37 -18.99 -3.49 28.16
N GLN A 38 -19.20 -4.69 28.68
CA GLN A 38 -18.19 -5.46 29.41
C GLN A 38 -16.85 -5.64 28.64
N ASP A 39 -16.91 -5.94 27.34
CA ASP A 39 -15.71 -6.09 26.48
C ASP A 39 -14.82 -4.84 26.49
N THR A 40 -15.42 -3.66 26.62
CA THR A 40 -14.70 -2.38 26.65
C THR A 40 -13.97 -2.18 27.97
N LEU A 41 -14.58 -2.62 29.09
CA LEU A 41 -13.92 -2.62 30.39
C LEU A 41 -12.74 -3.58 30.40
N GLU A 42 -12.90 -4.80 29.89
CA GLU A 42 -11.84 -5.81 29.83
C GLU A 42 -10.65 -5.32 28.99
N GLU A 43 -10.91 -4.71 27.83
CA GLU A 43 -9.86 -4.16 26.98
C GLU A 43 -9.16 -2.95 27.63
N THR A 44 -9.90 -2.13 28.38
CA THR A 44 -9.36 -1.01 29.15
C THR A 44 -8.47 -1.51 30.29
N GLU A 45 -8.92 -2.49 31.07
CA GLU A 45 -8.17 -3.12 32.16
C GLU A 45 -6.89 -3.78 31.63
N ARG A 46 -7.00 -4.56 30.55
CA ARG A 46 -5.85 -5.19 29.89
C ARG A 46 -4.80 -4.17 29.47
N LYS A 47 -5.20 -3.04 28.87
CA LYS A 47 -4.27 -2.00 28.43
C LYS A 47 -3.78 -1.10 29.57
N GLN A 48 -4.56 -0.87 30.61
CA GLN A 48 -4.14 -0.19 31.84
C GLN A 48 -2.96 -0.92 32.48
N ASN A 49 -3.04 -2.24 32.57
CA ASN A 49 -1.96 -3.08 33.08
C ASN A 49 -0.66 -2.95 32.26
N ILE A 50 -0.77 -2.66 30.97
CA ILE A 50 0.40 -2.52 30.07
C ILE A 50 0.96 -1.09 30.06
N ARG A 51 0.11 -0.05 30.10
CA ARG A 51 0.52 1.34 29.82
C ARG A 51 0.23 2.35 30.93
N ARG A 52 -0.48 1.96 31.99
CA ARG A 52 -0.92 2.83 33.12
C ARG A 52 -1.61 4.14 32.70
N GLY A 53 -2.17 4.20 31.49
CA GLY A 53 -2.59 5.47 30.87
C GLY A 53 -4.02 5.53 30.37
N LEU A 54 -4.82 4.47 30.54
CA LEU A 54 -6.25 4.50 30.21
C LEU A 54 -7.04 4.55 31.51
N THR A 55 -8.17 5.23 31.53
CA THR A 55 -9.11 5.26 32.66
C THR A 55 -10.40 4.58 32.24
N HIS A 56 -11.07 3.90 33.17
CA HIS A 56 -12.44 3.43 32.91
C HIS A 56 -13.33 4.66 32.78
N ILE A 57 -14.23 4.64 31.81
CA ILE A 57 -15.23 5.70 31.61
C ILE A 57 -16.61 5.15 31.91
N THR A 58 -17.55 6.03 32.28
CA THR A 58 -18.95 5.64 32.50
C THR A 58 -19.63 5.30 31.18
N ASP A 59 -20.68 4.45 31.21
CA ASP A 59 -21.45 4.08 30.00
C ASP A 59 -22.06 5.30 29.32
N VAL A 60 -22.45 6.31 30.09
CA VAL A 60 -22.97 7.57 29.55
C VAL A 60 -21.86 8.32 28.81
N SER A 61 -20.65 8.36 29.35
CA SER A 61 -19.48 8.96 28.69
C SER A 61 -19.08 8.19 27.43
N PHE A 62 -19.17 6.86 27.47
CA PHE A 62 -18.93 6.03 26.29
C PHE A 62 -19.91 6.38 25.17
N LYS A 63 -21.22 6.43 25.46
CA LYS A 63 -22.25 6.81 24.48
C LYS A 63 -22.03 8.21 23.92
N PHE A 64 -21.57 9.16 24.74
CA PHE A 64 -21.19 10.49 24.28
C PHE A 64 -20.04 10.45 23.25
N PHE A 65 -18.95 9.73 23.55
CA PHE A 65 -17.82 9.61 22.62
C PHE A 65 -18.15 8.79 21.37
N GLU A 66 -19.00 7.76 21.49
CA GLU A 66 -19.52 7.01 20.35
C GLU A 66 -20.29 7.93 19.40
N PHE A 67 -21.15 8.81 19.95
CA PHE A 67 -21.89 9.77 19.15
C PHE A 67 -20.98 10.79 18.43
N ILE A 68 -19.97 11.33 19.14
CA ILE A 68 -18.95 12.19 18.52
C ILE A 68 -18.22 11.47 17.40
N GLU A 69 -17.85 10.20 17.60
CA GLU A 69 -17.14 9.41 16.59
C GLU A 69 -17.97 9.27 15.31
N ILE A 70 -19.26 8.93 15.45
CA ILE A 70 -20.18 8.78 14.32
C ILE A 70 -20.26 10.07 13.51
N LYS A 71 -20.51 11.20 14.18
CA LYS A 71 -20.58 12.53 13.51
C LYS A 71 -19.24 12.90 12.88
N THR A 72 -18.13 12.68 13.58
CA THR A 72 -16.78 12.96 13.08
C THR A 72 -16.47 12.15 11.81
N ARG A 73 -16.77 10.84 11.79
CA ARG A 73 -16.60 9.99 10.59
C ARG A 73 -17.48 10.41 9.42
N GLN A 74 -18.69 10.90 9.69
CA GLN A 74 -19.56 11.42 8.65
C GLN A 74 -18.99 12.67 7.98
N LEU A 75 -18.22 13.48 8.71
CA LEU A 75 -17.55 14.68 8.21
C LEU A 75 -16.19 14.37 7.56
N LEU A 76 -15.40 13.44 8.12
CA LEU A 76 -14.08 13.05 7.60
C LEU A 76 -14.18 12.09 6.40
N LYS A 77 -14.57 12.65 5.26
CA LYS A 77 -14.66 11.95 3.96
C LYS A 77 -13.68 12.53 2.94
N TYR A 78 -13.41 11.77 1.89
CA TYR A 78 -12.57 12.23 0.78
C TYR A 78 -13.14 13.47 0.08
N SER A 79 -14.46 13.56 -0.07
CA SER A 79 -15.14 14.73 -0.63
C SER A 79 -14.89 15.98 0.21
N THR A 80 -15.07 15.88 1.53
CA THR A 80 -14.81 16.97 2.47
C THR A 80 -13.34 17.38 2.47
N LEU A 81 -12.41 16.42 2.43
CA LEU A 81 -10.99 16.72 2.32
C LEU A 81 -10.68 17.49 1.03
N TYR A 82 -11.29 17.11 -0.10
CA TYR A 82 -11.07 17.77 -1.37
C TYR A 82 -11.58 19.22 -1.38
N GLU A 83 -12.71 19.45 -0.72
CA GLU A 83 -13.35 20.76 -0.60
C GLU A 83 -12.59 21.69 0.37
N TYR A 84 -12.36 21.26 1.61
CA TYR A 84 -11.82 22.10 2.68
C TYR A 84 -10.29 22.06 2.80
N ARG A 85 -9.63 21.03 2.29
CA ARG A 85 -8.16 20.89 2.22
C ARG A 85 -7.46 21.13 3.56
N ARG A 86 -6.79 22.28 3.71
CA ARG A 86 -6.04 22.66 4.91
C ARG A 86 -6.96 23.05 6.06
N GLU A 87 -8.17 23.52 5.74
CA GLU A 87 -9.20 23.94 6.70
C GLU A 87 -10.07 22.77 7.18
N LEU A 88 -9.77 21.53 6.79
CA LEU A 88 -10.57 20.36 7.18
C LEU A 88 -10.71 20.24 8.70
N TYR A 89 -9.63 20.51 9.45
CA TYR A 89 -9.67 20.45 10.91
C TYR A 89 -10.65 21.48 11.49
N HIS A 90 -10.56 22.74 11.05
CA HIS A 90 -11.41 23.82 11.53
C HIS A 90 -12.87 23.58 11.14
N TYR A 91 -13.13 23.22 9.89
CA TYR A 91 -14.46 22.86 9.41
C TYR A 91 -15.12 21.78 10.28
N VAL A 92 -14.41 20.67 10.55
CA VAL A 92 -14.94 19.57 11.36
C VAL A 92 -15.18 20.02 12.80
N LEU A 93 -14.22 20.74 13.40
CA LEU A 93 -14.34 21.21 14.77
C LEU A 93 -15.51 22.19 14.93
N ASP A 94 -15.62 23.18 14.06
CA ASP A 94 -16.68 24.19 14.10
C ASP A 94 -18.05 23.55 13.91
N THR A 95 -18.17 22.60 12.97
CA THR A 95 -19.41 21.85 12.76
C THR A 95 -19.83 21.11 14.03
N LEU A 96 -18.91 20.40 14.70
CA LEU A 96 -19.21 19.67 15.93
C LEU A 96 -19.49 20.60 17.13
N LEU A 97 -18.82 21.75 17.21
CA LEU A 97 -19.06 22.76 18.25
C LEU A 97 -20.44 23.40 18.13
N THR A 98 -20.98 23.51 16.91
CA THR A 98 -22.32 24.04 16.65
C THR A 98 -23.43 22.99 16.74
N ASP A 99 -23.09 21.71 16.93
CA ASP A 99 -24.07 20.62 17.03
C ASP A 99 -24.68 20.58 18.44
N MET A 100 -25.94 21.04 18.54
CA MET A 100 -26.69 21.11 19.79
C MET A 100 -26.92 19.73 20.42
N GLU A 101 -27.05 18.66 19.63
CA GLU A 101 -27.26 17.31 20.17
C GLU A 101 -26.02 16.83 20.94
N ILE A 102 -24.83 17.13 20.41
CA ILE A 102 -23.56 16.82 21.07
C ILE A 102 -23.45 17.59 22.39
N TYR A 103 -23.79 18.88 22.37
CA TYR A 103 -23.76 19.71 23.58
C TYR A 103 -24.78 19.23 24.63
N GLU A 104 -26.00 18.89 24.24
CA GLU A 104 -27.01 18.34 25.15
C GLU A 104 -26.57 17.03 25.80
N LEU A 105 -25.94 16.12 25.03
CA LEU A 105 -25.37 14.90 25.58
C LEU A 105 -24.24 15.19 26.57
N PHE A 106 -23.41 16.19 26.29
CA PHE A 106 -22.36 16.62 27.21
C PHE A 106 -22.92 17.18 28.51
N VAL A 107 -23.95 18.05 28.44
CA VAL A 107 -24.60 18.60 29.64
C VAL A 107 -25.23 17.49 30.48
N LYS A 108 -25.86 16.48 29.85
CA LYS A 108 -26.43 15.31 30.54
C LYS A 108 -25.41 14.50 31.34
N LEU A 109 -24.12 14.52 30.96
CA LEU A 109 -23.05 13.89 31.75
C LEU A 109 -22.85 14.56 33.12
N HIS A 110 -23.30 15.81 33.26
CA HIS A 110 -23.00 16.67 34.40
C HIS A 110 -24.25 17.19 35.12
N ASP A 111 -25.44 16.69 34.75
CA ASP A 111 -26.75 17.16 35.21
C ASP A 111 -27.13 16.66 36.63
N THR A 112 -26.17 16.18 37.40
CA THR A 112 -26.34 15.65 38.75
C THR A 112 -26.24 16.72 39.82
N CYS A 113 -26.81 17.91 39.64
CA CYS A 113 -26.82 18.92 40.70
C CYS A 113 -28.08 18.77 41.58
N PRO A 114 -28.03 18.05 42.72
CA PRO A 114 -29.08 18.16 43.71
C PRO A 114 -28.96 19.56 44.32
N LEU A 115 -29.84 20.47 43.91
CA LEU A 115 -30.08 21.70 44.65
C LEU A 115 -30.70 21.30 46.00
N GLN A 116 -29.86 20.98 46.98
CA GLN A 116 -30.29 20.75 48.35
C GLN A 116 -30.18 22.04 49.17
N SER A 117 -31.27 22.31 49.87
CA SER A 117 -31.53 23.34 50.88
C SER A 117 -31.84 24.75 50.38
N GLU A 118 -33.14 25.02 50.43
CA GLU A 118 -33.74 26.32 50.68
C GLU A 118 -33.15 26.89 51.97
N GLU A 119 -32.40 27.99 51.91
CA GLU A 119 -32.47 29.10 52.86
C GLU A 119 -31.43 30.20 52.53
N GLN A 120 -31.92 31.44 52.50
CA GLN A 120 -31.23 32.75 52.43
C GLN A 120 -31.05 33.42 51.05
N MET A 121 -31.44 34.70 50.97
CA MET A 121 -31.44 35.51 49.74
C MET A 121 -30.07 36.06 49.34
N ASP A 122 -29.12 36.22 50.28
CA ASP A 122 -27.70 36.51 49.96
C ASP A 122 -26.98 35.30 49.32
N VAL A 123 -27.66 34.16 49.29
CA VAL A 123 -27.22 32.96 48.59
C VAL A 123 -27.53 33.06 47.10
N ILE A 124 -28.47 33.91 46.65
CA ILE A 124 -28.85 34.00 45.22
C ILE A 124 -27.69 34.54 44.37
N GLU A 125 -27.07 35.65 44.75
CA GLU A 125 -25.94 36.21 43.98
C GLU A 125 -24.76 35.24 43.96
N ASN A 126 -24.47 34.61 45.09
CA ASN A 126 -23.41 33.59 45.21
C ASN A 126 -23.73 32.32 44.39
N ILE A 127 -24.99 31.88 44.35
CA ILE A 127 -25.47 30.77 43.50
C ILE A 127 -25.34 31.16 42.04
N CYS A 128 -25.81 32.34 41.65
CA CYS A 128 -25.72 32.81 40.26
C CYS A 128 -24.26 32.88 39.80
N ASN A 129 -23.37 33.47 40.60
CA ASN A 129 -21.94 33.54 40.27
C ASN A 129 -21.30 32.15 40.18
N SER A 130 -21.67 31.24 41.08
CA SER A 130 -21.22 29.84 41.06
C SER A 130 -21.72 29.09 39.81
N LEU A 131 -22.99 29.27 39.44
CA LEU A 131 -23.59 28.68 38.25
C LEU A 131 -22.96 29.22 36.97
N VAL A 132 -22.74 30.53 36.87
CA VAL A 132 -22.06 31.16 35.73
C VAL A 132 -20.67 30.58 35.56
N LEU A 133 -19.88 30.50 36.63
CA LEU A 133 -18.53 29.93 36.58
C LEU A 133 -18.56 28.46 36.17
N ARG A 134 -19.52 27.67 36.68
CA ARG A 134 -19.70 26.26 36.31
C ARG A 134 -20.05 26.12 34.82
N VAL A 135 -20.97 26.92 34.29
CA VAL A 135 -21.34 26.90 32.87
C VAL A 135 -20.15 27.28 31.99
N GLN A 136 -19.38 28.30 32.38
CA GLN A 136 -18.15 28.67 31.68
C GLN A 136 -17.12 27.54 31.68
N ASN A 137 -16.91 26.88 32.81
CA ASN A 137 -16.00 25.74 32.90
C ASN A 137 -16.49 24.55 32.05
N LEU A 138 -17.80 24.28 32.03
CA LEU A 138 -18.38 23.26 31.15
C LEU A 138 -18.13 23.58 29.68
N GLU A 139 -18.35 24.81 29.25
CA GLU A 139 -18.12 25.23 27.87
C GLU A 139 -16.64 25.11 27.48
N ILE A 140 -15.72 25.49 28.38
CA ILE A 140 -14.28 25.36 28.17
C ILE A 140 -13.89 23.88 28.03
N VAL A 141 -14.35 23.03 28.96
CA VAL A 141 -14.04 21.59 28.95
C VAL A 141 -14.61 20.94 27.68
N PHE A 142 -15.84 21.28 27.30
CA PHE A 142 -16.47 20.80 26.07
C PHE A 142 -15.63 21.11 24.82
N LYS A 143 -15.21 22.38 24.67
CA LYS A 143 -14.35 22.82 23.56
C LYS A 143 -13.02 22.08 23.53
N LEU A 144 -12.41 21.88 24.70
CA LEU A 144 -11.14 21.16 24.80
C LEU A 144 -11.28 19.68 24.43
N ILE A 145 -12.33 19.01 24.91
CA ILE A 145 -12.62 17.62 24.57
C ILE A 145 -12.78 17.46 23.06
N LEU A 146 -13.63 18.26 22.43
CA LEU A 146 -13.86 18.18 20.98
C LEU A 146 -12.59 18.52 20.18
N SER A 147 -11.85 19.55 20.57
CA SER A 147 -10.59 19.90 19.90
C SER A 147 -9.57 18.75 19.95
N LEU A 148 -9.37 18.14 21.12
CA LEU A 148 -8.45 17.02 21.28
C LEU A 148 -8.93 15.80 20.48
N TYR A 149 -10.23 15.51 20.52
CA TYR A 149 -10.82 14.41 19.78
C TYR A 149 -10.62 14.57 18.28
N VAL A 150 -11.04 15.70 17.71
CA VAL A 150 -10.92 16.00 16.28
C VAL A 150 -9.46 15.97 15.84
N LYS A 151 -8.53 16.46 16.67
CA LYS A 151 -7.09 16.41 16.36
C LYS A 151 -6.59 14.97 16.19
N VAL A 152 -7.01 14.06 17.07
CA VAL A 152 -6.68 12.64 16.96
C VAL A 152 -7.36 12.01 15.74
N SER A 153 -8.64 12.27 15.52
CA SER A 153 -9.41 11.71 14.40
C SER A 153 -8.91 12.17 13.04
N VAL A 154 -8.59 13.45 12.87
CA VAL A 154 -7.95 13.99 11.65
C VAL A 154 -6.58 13.36 11.42
N SER A 155 -5.78 13.19 12.49
CA SER A 155 -4.50 12.50 12.36
C SER A 155 -4.66 11.04 11.95
N GLN A 156 -5.68 10.34 12.43
CA GLN A 156 -5.94 8.96 12.07
C GLN A 156 -6.45 8.86 10.63
N PHE A 157 -7.41 9.71 10.26
CA PHE A 157 -7.93 9.82 8.89
C PHE A 157 -6.82 10.06 7.86
N ARG A 158 -5.85 10.94 8.18
CA ARG A 158 -4.67 11.15 7.32
C ARG A 158 -3.85 9.87 7.14
N LYS A 159 -3.61 9.10 8.22
CA LYS A 159 -2.86 7.84 8.14
C LYS A 159 -3.58 6.83 7.25
N ASP A 160 -4.88 6.69 7.46
CA ASP A 160 -5.73 5.77 6.70
C ASP A 160 -5.74 6.14 5.20
N LEU A 161 -5.84 7.44 4.89
CA LEU A 161 -5.78 7.92 3.52
C LEU A 161 -4.42 7.65 2.86
N VAL A 162 -3.32 7.91 3.55
CA VAL A 162 -1.97 7.62 3.03
C VAL A 162 -1.81 6.12 2.78
N GLN A 163 -2.33 5.27 3.67
CA GLN A 163 -2.32 3.83 3.49
C GLN A 163 -3.16 3.40 2.28
N ALA A 164 -4.37 3.95 2.12
CA ALA A 164 -5.22 3.67 0.97
C ALA A 164 -4.52 4.03 -0.36
N ILE A 165 -3.87 5.19 -0.43
CA ILE A 165 -3.10 5.62 -1.61
C ILE A 165 -1.92 4.66 -1.89
N LYS A 166 -1.20 4.20 -0.86
CA LYS A 166 -0.11 3.22 -1.02
C LYS A 166 -0.61 1.89 -1.59
N LEU A 167 -1.74 1.40 -1.07
CA LEU A 167 -2.37 0.18 -1.56
C LEU A 167 -2.80 0.33 -3.03
N GLU A 168 -3.38 1.48 -3.40
CA GLU A 168 -3.78 1.76 -4.77
C GLU A 168 -2.58 1.82 -5.73
N LYS A 169 -1.49 2.49 -5.34
CA LYS A 169 -0.24 2.51 -6.11
C LYS A 169 0.34 1.11 -6.31
N THR A 170 0.32 0.29 -5.26
CA THR A 170 0.80 -1.10 -5.32
C THR A 170 -0.07 -1.94 -6.26
N LYS A 171 -1.40 -1.81 -6.19
CA LYS A 171 -2.33 -2.47 -7.11
C LYS A 171 -2.08 -2.04 -8.56
N ALA A 172 -1.90 -0.74 -8.81
CA ALA A 172 -1.60 -0.21 -10.14
C ALA A 172 -0.25 -0.72 -10.68
N LEU A 173 0.77 -0.82 -9.83
CA LEU A 173 2.06 -1.39 -10.19
C LEU A 173 1.94 -2.87 -10.54
N ARG A 174 1.26 -3.67 -9.70
CA ARG A 174 1.01 -5.10 -9.95
C ARG A 174 0.29 -5.30 -11.29
N LYS A 175 -0.73 -4.49 -11.58
CA LYS A 175 -1.44 -4.51 -12.87
C LYS A 175 -0.50 -4.23 -14.04
N ARG A 176 0.32 -3.17 -13.95
CA ARG A 176 1.28 -2.79 -15.00
C ARG A 176 2.34 -3.87 -15.25
N VAL A 177 2.87 -4.48 -14.18
CA VAL A 177 3.85 -5.57 -14.28
C VAL A 177 3.21 -6.81 -14.90
N GLY A 178 1.98 -7.15 -14.50
CA GLY A 178 1.20 -8.24 -15.08
C GLY A 178 0.96 -8.05 -16.59
N GLU A 179 0.57 -6.84 -17.01
CA GLU A 179 0.39 -6.50 -18.43
C GLU A 179 1.69 -6.58 -19.24
N LYS A 180 2.83 -6.11 -18.68
CA LYS A 180 4.14 -6.26 -19.32
C LYS A 180 4.54 -7.73 -19.51
N LYS A 181 4.32 -8.57 -18.48
CA LYS A 181 4.57 -10.03 -18.59
C LYS A 181 3.67 -10.68 -19.64
N LYS A 182 2.39 -10.29 -19.73
CA LYS A 182 1.47 -10.77 -20.78
C LYS A 182 1.94 -10.37 -22.17
N LYS A 183 2.31 -9.10 -22.39
CA LYS A 183 2.86 -8.64 -23.68
C LYS A 183 4.13 -9.39 -24.05
N LYS A 184 5.05 -9.61 -23.10
CA LYS A 184 6.29 -10.38 -23.33
C LYS A 184 6.03 -11.86 -23.62
N LYS A 185 4.99 -12.47 -23.02
CA LYS A 185 4.55 -13.85 -23.35
C LYS A 185 3.85 -13.92 -24.71
N GLN A 186 3.17 -12.85 -25.14
CA GLN A 186 2.44 -12.81 -26.41
C GLN A 186 3.37 -12.51 -27.60
N GLU A 187 4.49 -11.82 -27.37
CA GLU A 187 5.62 -11.74 -28.30
C GLU A 187 6.50 -13.00 -28.26
N VAL A 188 5.92 -14.18 -28.51
CA VAL A 188 6.75 -15.29 -28.98
C VAL A 188 7.30 -14.86 -30.33
N LYS A 189 8.58 -14.48 -30.36
CA LYS A 189 9.23 -14.01 -31.59
C LYS A 189 9.08 -15.09 -32.65
N PHE A 190 8.31 -14.80 -33.69
CA PHE A 190 8.15 -15.69 -34.83
C PHE A 190 9.48 -15.75 -35.60
N ASN A 191 10.28 -16.78 -35.34
CA ASN A 191 11.58 -17.05 -35.93
C ASN A 191 11.62 -18.49 -36.49
N TYR A 192 12.78 -18.95 -36.96
CA TYR A 192 12.91 -20.32 -37.50
C TYR A 192 12.70 -21.39 -36.44
N ASP A 193 13.18 -21.18 -35.22
CA ASP A 193 12.99 -22.13 -34.11
C ASP A 193 11.51 -22.35 -33.81
N TYR A 194 10.68 -21.32 -33.96
CA TYR A 194 9.23 -21.45 -33.86
C TYR A 194 8.70 -22.50 -34.85
N ILE A 195 9.16 -22.46 -36.10
CA ILE A 195 8.79 -23.43 -37.14
C ILE A 195 9.28 -24.84 -36.78
N LEU A 196 10.49 -24.95 -36.24
CA LEU A 196 11.04 -26.23 -35.78
C LEU A 196 10.23 -26.81 -34.60
N SER A 197 9.81 -25.96 -33.66
CA SER A 197 9.06 -26.34 -32.47
C SER A 197 7.57 -26.62 -32.72
N ASP A 198 7.04 -26.24 -33.88
CA ASP A 198 5.64 -26.45 -34.22
C ASP A 198 5.31 -27.93 -34.40
N ILE A 199 4.56 -28.50 -33.47
CA ILE A 199 4.14 -29.91 -33.46
C ILE A 199 2.88 -30.19 -34.28
N SER A 200 2.27 -29.18 -34.93
CA SER A 200 1.09 -29.39 -35.76
C SER A 200 1.40 -30.26 -37.00
N PRO A 201 0.44 -31.09 -37.47
CA PRO A 201 0.64 -31.93 -38.65
C PRO A 201 1.03 -31.05 -39.85
N GLY A 202 2.16 -31.36 -40.48
CA GLY A 202 2.67 -30.56 -41.61
C GLY A 202 3.05 -29.12 -41.26
N LYS A 203 3.33 -28.79 -40.00
CA LYS A 203 3.71 -27.43 -39.55
C LYS A 203 2.64 -26.38 -39.91
N GLU A 204 1.36 -26.77 -39.84
CA GLU A 204 0.21 -25.96 -40.24
C GLU A 204 0.17 -24.60 -39.52
N LYS A 205 0.44 -24.56 -38.22
CA LYS A 205 0.44 -23.29 -37.45
C LYS A 205 1.50 -22.33 -37.98
N SER A 206 2.69 -22.83 -38.26
CA SER A 206 3.80 -22.05 -38.85
C SER A 206 3.48 -21.60 -40.27
N HIS A 207 2.86 -22.45 -41.08
CA HIS A 207 2.41 -22.10 -42.43
C HIS A 207 1.39 -20.97 -42.39
N MET A 208 0.36 -21.07 -41.55
CA MET A 208 -0.68 -20.05 -41.43
C MET A 208 -0.10 -18.69 -41.00
N GLN A 209 0.85 -18.69 -40.07
CA GLN A 209 1.50 -17.47 -39.61
C GLN A 209 2.44 -16.87 -40.69
N LEU A 210 3.18 -17.70 -41.42
CA LEU A 210 3.95 -17.26 -42.61
C LEU A 210 3.02 -16.70 -43.69
N LYS A 211 1.87 -17.34 -43.96
CA LYS A 211 0.89 -16.92 -44.97
C LYS A 211 0.26 -15.57 -44.59
N SER A 212 -0.11 -15.39 -43.33
CA SER A 212 -0.59 -14.11 -42.82
C SER A 212 0.43 -12.98 -43.02
N LYS A 213 1.70 -13.20 -42.62
CA LYS A 213 2.78 -12.22 -42.85
C LYS A 213 3.03 -11.94 -44.33
N ALA A 214 3.00 -12.98 -45.17
CA ALA A 214 3.13 -12.83 -46.62
C ALA A 214 2.01 -11.99 -47.21
N MET A 215 0.75 -12.20 -46.80
CA MET A 215 -0.41 -11.43 -47.28
C MET A 215 -0.31 -9.94 -46.92
N LEU A 216 0.20 -9.62 -45.74
CA LEU A 216 0.45 -8.24 -45.29
C LEU A 216 1.76 -7.66 -45.82
N ASN A 217 2.59 -8.47 -46.49
CA ASN A 217 3.97 -8.15 -46.86
C ASN A 217 4.82 -7.66 -45.67
N GLU A 218 4.57 -8.19 -44.46
CA GLU A 218 5.34 -7.84 -43.28
C GLU A 218 6.77 -8.43 -43.36
N PRO A 219 7.82 -7.65 -43.05
CA PRO A 219 9.18 -8.16 -43.07
C PRO A 219 9.40 -9.25 -42.01
N LEU A 220 10.14 -10.30 -42.39
CA LEU A 220 10.55 -11.38 -41.49
C LEU A 220 11.78 -10.97 -40.65
N LEU A 221 11.63 -9.94 -39.81
CA LEU A 221 12.72 -9.28 -39.05
C LEU A 221 13.55 -10.19 -38.12
N HIS A 222 13.04 -11.37 -37.76
CA HIS A 222 13.70 -12.31 -36.86
C HIS A 222 14.25 -13.55 -37.56
N PHE A 223 14.30 -13.55 -38.89
CA PHE A 223 14.91 -14.63 -39.67
C PHE A 223 16.27 -14.20 -40.17
N SER A 224 17.31 -14.98 -39.87
CA SER A 224 18.60 -14.84 -40.54
C SER A 224 18.46 -15.22 -42.02
N LYS A 225 19.45 -14.83 -42.84
CA LYS A 225 19.47 -15.21 -44.26
C LYS A 225 19.43 -16.74 -44.44
N ASN A 226 20.13 -17.47 -43.56
CA ASN A 226 20.16 -18.93 -43.59
C ASN A 226 18.80 -19.53 -43.24
N ASP A 227 18.09 -18.93 -42.27
CA ASP A 227 16.74 -19.34 -41.89
C ASP A 227 15.77 -19.17 -43.06
N LEU A 228 15.82 -18.03 -43.75
CA LEU A 228 14.98 -17.78 -44.92
C LEU A 228 15.25 -18.79 -46.05
N LEU A 229 16.51 -19.14 -46.28
CA LEU A 229 16.88 -20.18 -47.25
C LEU A 229 16.39 -21.56 -46.81
N ALA A 230 16.45 -21.87 -45.50
CA ALA A 230 15.93 -23.12 -44.96
C ALA A 230 14.41 -23.20 -45.12
N VAL A 231 13.67 -22.13 -44.80
CA VAL A 231 12.22 -22.03 -45.03
C VAL A 231 11.91 -22.14 -46.52
N ALA A 232 12.67 -21.49 -47.40
CA ALA A 232 12.48 -21.59 -48.86
C ALA A 232 12.59 -23.05 -49.35
N LYS A 233 13.50 -23.85 -48.79
CA LYS A 233 13.59 -25.29 -49.09
C LYS A 233 12.34 -26.05 -48.64
N LEU A 234 11.71 -25.68 -47.52
CA LEU A 234 10.44 -26.27 -47.06
C LEU A 234 9.27 -26.02 -48.01
N TYR A 235 9.36 -24.98 -48.85
CA TYR A 235 8.41 -24.69 -49.93
C TYR A 235 8.87 -25.18 -51.32
N GLY A 236 9.96 -25.95 -51.37
CA GLY A 236 10.50 -26.51 -52.61
C GLY A 236 11.20 -25.49 -53.52
N LEU A 237 11.57 -24.31 -52.98
CA LEU A 237 12.29 -23.29 -53.74
C LEU A 237 13.80 -23.55 -53.69
N LYS A 238 14.46 -23.44 -54.84
CA LYS A 238 15.92 -23.47 -54.97
C LYS A 238 16.42 -22.04 -55.22
N ILE A 239 16.71 -21.31 -54.15
CA ILE A 239 17.21 -19.94 -54.22
C ILE A 239 18.72 -19.93 -54.03
N SER A 240 19.43 -19.10 -54.80
CA SER A 240 20.88 -18.94 -54.69
C SER A 240 21.29 -18.34 -53.35
N THR A 241 22.37 -18.83 -52.75
CA THR A 241 22.96 -18.28 -51.52
C THR A 241 23.50 -16.86 -51.72
N ARG A 242 23.75 -16.44 -52.98
CA ARG A 242 24.18 -15.08 -53.33
C ARG A 242 23.02 -14.07 -53.38
N SER A 243 21.76 -14.51 -53.42
CA SER A 243 20.60 -13.61 -53.44
C SER A 243 20.52 -12.74 -52.19
N THR A 244 19.98 -11.52 -52.33
CA THR A 244 19.73 -10.62 -51.19
C THR A 244 18.55 -11.11 -50.34
N VAL A 245 18.48 -10.68 -49.08
CA VAL A 245 17.39 -11.05 -48.16
C VAL A 245 16.03 -10.67 -48.74
N GLU A 246 15.90 -9.47 -49.30
CA GLU A 246 14.66 -8.97 -49.91
C GLU A 246 14.18 -9.86 -51.07
N VAL A 247 15.09 -10.27 -51.96
CA VAL A 247 14.75 -11.16 -53.08
C VAL A 247 14.30 -12.53 -52.57
N ILE A 248 15.02 -13.09 -51.58
CA ILE A 248 14.63 -14.37 -50.95
C ILE A 248 13.23 -14.25 -50.34
N THR A 249 12.97 -13.20 -49.54
CA THR A 249 11.68 -12.99 -48.88
C THR A 249 10.55 -12.79 -49.88
N LYS A 250 10.76 -12.01 -50.94
CA LYS A 250 9.74 -11.77 -51.98
C LYS A 250 9.37 -13.06 -52.70
N THR A 251 10.35 -13.80 -53.20
CA THR A 251 10.11 -15.08 -53.88
C THR A 251 9.46 -16.10 -52.95
N LEU A 252 9.88 -16.14 -51.68
CA LEU A 252 9.27 -16.99 -50.67
C LEU A 252 7.81 -16.62 -50.41
N PHE A 253 7.47 -15.33 -50.28
CA PHE A 253 6.11 -14.85 -50.05
C PHE A 253 5.17 -15.15 -51.21
N GLU A 254 5.61 -14.95 -52.45
CA GLU A 254 4.83 -15.32 -53.64
C GLU A 254 4.49 -16.81 -53.62
N LYS A 255 5.46 -17.67 -53.28
CA LYS A 255 5.22 -19.11 -53.17
C LYS A 255 4.28 -19.47 -52.03
N ILE A 256 4.46 -18.89 -50.84
CA ILE A 256 3.60 -19.13 -49.68
C ILE A 256 2.14 -18.76 -49.98
N LYS A 257 1.90 -17.62 -50.65
CA LYS A 257 0.54 -17.17 -51.03
C LYS A 257 -0.15 -18.19 -51.94
N SER A 258 0.62 -18.87 -52.81
CA SER A 258 0.10 -19.85 -53.76
C SER A 258 -0.11 -21.26 -53.19
N CYS A 259 0.32 -21.52 -51.94
CA CYS A 259 0.23 -22.83 -51.32
C CYS A 259 -0.79 -22.83 -50.17
N ASP A 260 -1.50 -23.95 -49.99
CA ASP A 260 -2.43 -24.14 -48.88
C ASP A 260 -1.81 -24.83 -47.67
N SER A 261 -0.64 -25.45 -47.85
CA SER A 261 0.14 -26.08 -46.79
C SER A 261 1.65 -25.98 -47.09
N MET A 262 2.48 -26.32 -46.09
CA MET A 262 3.93 -26.40 -46.25
C MET A 262 4.31 -27.77 -46.86
N PRO A 263 4.79 -27.82 -48.11
CA PRO A 263 4.85 -29.08 -48.87
C PRO A 263 5.96 -30.05 -48.42
N ASN A 264 7.13 -29.54 -47.98
CA ASN A 264 8.31 -30.37 -47.73
C ASN A 264 8.69 -30.42 -46.24
N THR A 265 7.74 -30.70 -45.37
CA THR A 265 7.93 -30.68 -43.91
C THR A 265 8.76 -31.85 -43.37
N ALA A 266 8.85 -32.95 -44.12
CA ALA A 266 9.63 -34.13 -43.75
C ALA A 266 11.14 -33.85 -43.58
N HIS A 267 11.69 -32.87 -44.33
CA HIS A 267 13.10 -32.49 -44.23
C HIS A 267 13.47 -31.78 -42.92
N VAL A 268 12.48 -31.30 -42.16
CA VAL A 268 12.72 -30.67 -40.85
C VAL A 268 13.03 -31.71 -39.78
N GLN A 269 12.49 -32.91 -39.88
CA GLN A 269 12.58 -33.93 -38.83
C GLN A 269 13.89 -34.73 -38.88
N SER A 270 14.61 -34.73 -40.00
CA SER A 270 15.76 -35.61 -40.24
C SER A 270 17.12 -35.04 -39.81
N THR A 271 17.19 -33.86 -39.20
CA THR A 271 18.48 -33.19 -38.86
C THR A 271 18.84 -33.21 -37.37
N THR A 272 18.04 -33.84 -36.51
CA THR A 272 18.21 -33.72 -35.04
C THR A 272 18.95 -34.90 -34.37
N THR A 273 19.43 -35.91 -35.12
CA THR A 273 20.15 -37.05 -34.49
C THR A 273 21.23 -37.63 -35.40
N GLU A 274 22.43 -37.03 -35.41
CA GLU A 274 23.68 -37.79 -35.56
C GLU A 274 24.72 -37.23 -34.56
N PRO A 275 25.30 -38.09 -33.68
CA PRO A 275 26.37 -37.67 -32.79
C PRO A 275 27.69 -37.61 -33.56
N VAL A 276 28.20 -36.40 -33.80
CA VAL A 276 29.53 -36.18 -34.37
C VAL A 276 30.58 -36.43 -33.28
N SER A 277 31.42 -37.42 -33.54
CA SER A 277 32.61 -37.77 -32.76
C SER A 277 33.68 -36.67 -32.84
N THR A 278 34.29 -36.45 -31.68
CA THR A 278 35.49 -35.68 -31.37
C THR A 278 36.67 -35.95 -32.31
N GLU A 279 37.31 -34.89 -32.83
CA GLU A 279 38.77 -34.77 -32.94
C GLU A 279 39.22 -33.31 -32.82
N ASP A 280 40.09 -33.07 -31.84
CA ASP A 280 41.26 -32.19 -31.78
C ASP A 280 41.27 -30.86 -32.57
N PHE A 281 41.29 -29.75 -31.83
CA PHE A 281 42.05 -28.57 -32.27
C PHE A 281 42.59 -27.78 -31.07
N GLU A 282 43.91 -27.64 -31.07
CA GLU A 282 44.77 -27.05 -30.04
C GLU A 282 44.52 -25.54 -29.83
N LEU A 283 44.61 -25.13 -28.56
CA LEU A 283 44.68 -23.74 -28.12
C LEU A 283 45.99 -23.09 -28.59
N ARG A 284 45.89 -21.92 -29.23
CA ARG A 284 46.98 -20.94 -29.32
C ARG A 284 46.68 -19.75 -28.43
N ASP A 285 47.60 -19.53 -27.49
CA ASP A 285 47.79 -18.32 -26.70
C ASP A 285 48.17 -17.12 -27.59
N ILE A 286 47.51 -15.97 -27.39
CA ILE A 286 48.09 -14.67 -27.72
C ILE A 286 47.77 -13.66 -26.61
N HIS A 287 48.79 -13.44 -25.79
CA HIS A 287 49.36 -12.16 -25.39
C HIS A 287 48.46 -10.97 -25.04
N THR A 288 48.58 -10.62 -23.77
CA THR A 288 48.46 -9.33 -23.10
C THR A 288 49.04 -8.13 -23.87
N CYS A 289 48.37 -6.98 -23.75
CA CYS A 289 49.02 -5.67 -23.85
C CYS A 289 48.47 -4.74 -22.77
N GLU A 290 49.38 -4.26 -21.93
CA GLU A 290 49.22 -3.23 -20.91
C GLU A 290 48.95 -1.86 -21.54
N SER A 291 48.20 -1.02 -20.83
CA SER A 291 48.42 0.43 -20.86
C SER A 291 47.97 1.04 -19.53
N VAL A 292 48.94 1.62 -18.85
CA VAL A 292 48.89 2.34 -17.57
C VAL A 292 48.65 3.83 -17.81
N LEU A 293 48.33 4.55 -16.73
CA LEU A 293 48.42 6.01 -16.48
C LEU A 293 47.11 6.79 -16.70
N SER A 294 46.44 7.21 -15.61
CA SER A 294 46.65 8.44 -14.80
C SER A 294 45.62 9.49 -15.28
N SER A 295 44.89 10.26 -14.48
CA SER A 295 45.27 11.09 -13.32
C SER A 295 44.02 11.85 -12.80
N HIS A 296 44.04 12.27 -11.52
CA HIS A 296 43.47 13.51 -10.91
C HIS A 296 41.95 13.81 -11.10
N THR A 297 41.11 14.37 -10.20
CA THR A 297 41.14 15.22 -8.99
C THR A 297 39.65 15.29 -8.52
N ASN A 298 39.28 15.14 -7.24
CA ASN A 298 39.22 16.10 -6.12
C ASN A 298 37.90 16.93 -6.02
N ILE A 299 37.37 17.04 -4.77
CA ILE A 299 36.44 18.07 -4.20
C ILE A 299 34.94 17.93 -4.57
N GLY A 300 33.90 18.12 -3.74
CA GLY A 300 33.63 18.52 -2.34
C GLY A 300 32.07 18.48 -2.19
N SER A 301 31.47 17.89 -1.14
CA SER A 301 31.05 18.46 0.17
C SER A 301 29.88 19.47 0.15
N GLU A 302 29.05 19.39 1.20
CA GLU A 302 27.96 20.30 1.68
C GLU A 302 26.53 19.88 1.25
N GLU A 303 25.59 19.39 2.09
CA GLU A 303 24.99 19.87 3.39
C GLU A 303 24.39 21.29 3.21
N GLU A 304 23.12 21.63 3.50
CA GLU A 304 22.33 21.45 4.73
C GLU A 304 20.86 21.96 4.56
N GLU A 305 19.96 21.45 5.43
CA GLU A 305 18.79 22.01 6.16
C GLU A 305 17.87 23.14 5.58
N GLU A 306 16.54 22.91 5.49
CA GLU A 306 15.46 23.20 6.48
C GLU A 306 15.23 24.68 6.84
N GLN A 307 14.02 25.23 6.60
CA GLN A 307 13.15 25.79 7.66
C GLN A 307 11.83 26.41 7.17
N LEU A 308 10.81 26.22 8.00
CA LEU A 308 9.45 26.76 7.99
C LEU A 308 9.40 28.26 8.26
N CYS A 309 8.32 28.92 7.80
CA CYS A 309 7.68 30.03 8.52
C CYS A 309 6.13 30.00 8.36
N LEU A 310 5.44 30.22 9.47
CA LEU A 310 4.00 30.37 9.70
C LEU A 310 3.74 31.83 10.12
N ALA A 311 2.63 32.43 9.65
CA ALA A 311 1.85 33.55 10.23
C ALA A 311 0.85 34.03 9.13
N SER A 312 -0.48 33.88 9.20
CA SER A 312 -1.53 34.36 10.13
C SER A 312 -2.28 35.59 9.59
N GLU A 313 -3.59 35.66 9.93
CA GLU A 313 -4.57 36.77 9.80
C GLU A 313 -5.40 36.92 8.50
N ILE A 314 -6.68 37.31 8.48
CA ILE A 314 -7.93 37.16 9.28
C ILE A 314 -9.01 37.99 8.52
N HIS A 315 -10.28 37.53 8.55
CA HIS A 315 -11.57 38.21 8.21
C HIS A 315 -11.86 38.60 6.74
N SER A 316 -13.07 38.45 6.16
CA SER A 316 -14.44 38.59 6.72
C SER A 316 -15.49 37.74 5.96
N GLU A 317 -16.53 37.33 6.70
CA GLU A 317 -17.82 36.81 6.22
C GLU A 317 -18.73 37.95 5.70
N PRO A 318 -19.76 37.66 4.85
CA PRO A 318 -21.11 37.55 5.42
C PRO A 318 -22.04 36.48 4.77
N GLN A 319 -22.96 35.98 5.59
CA GLN A 319 -24.11 35.10 5.30
C GLN A 319 -25.35 35.89 4.74
N PRO A 320 -26.55 35.29 4.54
CA PRO A 320 -26.90 34.10 3.74
C PRO A 320 -28.21 34.31 2.93
N SER A 321 -28.61 33.34 2.10
CA SER A 321 -30.02 33.19 1.72
C SER A 321 -30.39 31.77 1.27
N THR A 322 -31.26 31.14 2.09
CA THR A 322 -32.48 30.37 1.75
C THR A 322 -32.46 29.38 0.59
N SER A 323 -32.79 28.11 0.88
CA SER A 323 -34.04 27.47 0.43
C SER A 323 -34.03 25.98 0.81
N GLY A 324 -35.11 25.53 1.45
CA GLY A 324 -35.32 24.12 1.80
C GLY A 324 -35.73 23.25 0.62
N SER A 325 -35.60 21.94 0.80
CA SER A 325 -36.51 20.97 0.20
C SER A 325 -36.42 19.65 0.94
N GLU A 326 -37.60 19.11 1.25
CA GLU A 326 -37.86 17.80 1.85
C GLU A 326 -37.47 16.65 0.88
N VAL A 327 -37.23 15.45 1.43
CA VAL A 327 -37.82 14.12 1.04
C VAL A 327 -36.91 12.96 1.51
N PRO A 328 -37.48 11.80 1.90
CA PRO A 328 -36.90 10.81 2.83
C PRO A 328 -36.33 9.57 2.13
N CYS A 329 -35.46 8.80 2.81
CA CYS A 329 -35.17 7.41 2.45
C CYS A 329 -34.58 6.60 3.63
N HIS A 330 -35.28 5.53 4.03
CA HIS A 330 -34.77 4.42 4.85
C HIS A 330 -33.68 3.63 4.10
N PRO A 331 -32.77 2.95 4.83
CA PRO A 331 -32.14 1.73 4.32
C PRO A 331 -32.44 0.49 5.20
N PRO A 332 -32.47 -0.72 4.60
CA PRO A 332 -32.76 -1.96 5.32
C PRO A 332 -31.50 -2.60 5.91
N THR A 333 -31.73 -3.24 7.04
CA THR A 333 -30.85 -4.10 7.84
C THR A 333 -30.48 -5.39 7.09
N LEU A 334 -29.21 -5.79 7.13
CA LEU A 334 -28.78 -7.15 6.80
C LEU A 334 -27.86 -7.69 7.90
N GLU A 335 -28.39 -8.67 8.64
CA GLU A 335 -27.71 -9.52 9.60
C GLU A 335 -26.89 -10.60 8.88
N ILE A 336 -25.66 -10.85 9.32
CA ILE A 336 -24.90 -12.05 8.97
C ILE A 336 -24.23 -12.58 10.25
N GLU A 337 -24.66 -13.76 10.68
CA GLU A 337 -24.05 -14.54 11.76
C GLU A 337 -22.75 -15.28 11.34
N PRO A 338 -21.85 -15.61 12.28
CA PRO A 338 -20.55 -16.21 11.99
C PRO A 338 -20.55 -17.75 12.14
N SER A 339 -19.88 -18.45 11.21
CA SER A 339 -19.68 -19.90 11.27
C SER A 339 -18.20 -20.30 11.52
N LYS A 340 -18.02 -20.89 12.70
CA LYS A 340 -17.16 -22.02 13.13
C LYS A 340 -15.78 -22.24 12.46
N LEU A 341 -14.77 -22.11 13.32
CA LEU A 341 -13.42 -22.67 13.22
C LEU A 341 -13.45 -24.21 13.35
N GLU A 342 -12.68 -24.89 12.49
CA GLU A 342 -12.34 -26.30 12.67
C GLU A 342 -10.83 -26.53 12.54
N SER A 343 -10.30 -27.13 13.59
CA SER A 343 -8.90 -27.44 13.86
C SER A 343 -8.46 -28.72 13.16
N THR A 344 -7.30 -28.71 12.50
CA THR A 344 -6.59 -29.95 12.16
C THR A 344 -5.08 -29.84 12.35
N SER A 345 -4.51 -31.00 12.64
CA SER A 345 -3.31 -31.28 13.40
C SER A 345 -2.03 -31.41 12.56
N ILE A 346 -0.89 -31.12 13.21
CA ILE A 346 0.46 -31.13 12.65
C ILE A 346 1.09 -32.53 12.77
N PRO A 347 1.75 -33.07 11.72
CA PRO A 347 2.72 -34.15 11.89
C PRO A 347 4.18 -33.63 11.86
N LYS A 348 4.93 -34.07 12.87
CA LYS A 348 6.39 -33.93 13.02
C LYS A 348 7.14 -34.57 11.85
N ARG A 349 8.23 -33.94 11.37
CA ARG A 349 9.40 -34.67 10.83
C ARG A 349 10.72 -33.86 10.74
N ARG A 350 11.68 -34.36 11.54
CA ARG A 350 13.09 -34.68 11.28
C ARG A 350 14.01 -33.63 10.65
N GLY A 351 15.00 -33.24 11.45
CA GLY A 351 16.13 -32.41 11.07
C GLY A 351 17.11 -33.07 10.10
N GLY A 352 17.77 -32.22 9.32
CA GLY A 352 18.85 -32.54 8.39
C GLY A 352 19.86 -31.39 8.37
N LYS A 353 21.13 -31.77 8.40
CA LYS A 353 22.32 -30.93 8.70
C LYS A 353 22.66 -29.91 7.61
N ARG A 354 23.08 -28.72 8.06
CA ARG A 354 23.79 -27.69 7.30
C ARG A 354 25.21 -28.14 6.93
N LYS A 355 25.69 -27.77 5.73
CA LYS A 355 26.96 -27.04 5.49
C LYS A 355 27.17 -26.82 3.97
N GLY A 356 27.30 -25.56 3.57
CA GLY A 356 27.71 -25.18 2.21
C GLY A 356 28.01 -23.68 2.17
N ARG A 357 29.29 -23.34 2.06
CA ARG A 357 29.89 -22.01 2.20
C ARG A 357 30.28 -21.56 0.79
N ILE A 358 29.69 -20.50 0.22
CA ILE A 358 30.19 -19.92 -1.04
C ILE A 358 30.22 -18.38 -1.00
N SER A 359 31.39 -17.92 -1.41
CA SER A 359 32.01 -16.61 -1.59
C SER A 359 31.15 -15.39 -1.98
N ARG A 360 31.50 -14.25 -1.37
CA ARG A 360 31.14 -12.88 -1.77
C ARG A 360 31.80 -12.51 -3.10
N LYS A 361 31.01 -12.15 -4.12
CA LYS A 361 31.47 -11.48 -5.34
C LYS A 361 31.12 -9.99 -5.22
N LYS A 362 32.14 -9.13 -5.23
CA LYS A 362 32.01 -7.67 -5.26
C LYS A 362 31.52 -7.25 -6.65
N SER A 363 30.36 -6.61 -6.72
CA SER A 363 29.78 -6.06 -7.95
C SER A 363 29.89 -4.53 -7.93
N SER A 364 30.25 -4.01 -9.10
CA SER A 364 30.64 -2.64 -9.42
C SER A 364 29.45 -1.67 -9.38
N LYS A 365 29.66 -0.52 -8.73
CA LYS A 365 28.68 0.54 -8.48
C LYS A 365 28.47 1.39 -9.74
N ARG A 366 27.38 1.14 -10.49
CA ARG A 366 26.90 2.02 -11.55
C ARG A 366 26.05 3.12 -10.90
N ARG A 367 26.48 4.39 -11.00
CA ARG A 367 25.72 5.56 -10.53
C ARG A 367 24.42 5.65 -11.35
N GLN A 368 23.29 5.47 -10.70
CA GLN A 368 21.96 5.69 -11.25
C GLN A 368 21.34 6.85 -10.47
N THR A 369 20.99 7.90 -11.20
CA THR A 369 20.42 9.14 -10.68
C THR A 369 18.91 9.08 -10.75
N SER A 370 18.24 9.11 -9.60
CA SER A 370 16.91 9.67 -9.32
C SER A 370 16.40 9.06 -8.01
N ASP A 371 15.63 9.82 -7.22
CA ASP A 371 15.05 9.49 -5.92
C ASP A 371 14.11 8.25 -5.88
N GLU A 372 14.54 7.12 -6.42
CA GLU A 372 13.96 5.82 -6.11
C GLU A 372 14.45 5.41 -4.73
N VAL A 373 13.54 5.45 -3.76
CA VAL A 373 13.78 4.91 -2.43
C VAL A 373 14.21 3.46 -2.61
N ASP A 374 15.48 3.16 -2.33
CA ASP A 374 16.05 1.81 -2.38
C ASP A 374 15.15 0.83 -1.62
N VAL A 375 14.32 0.08 -2.35
CA VAL A 375 13.47 -0.94 -1.74
C VAL A 375 14.39 -2.08 -1.31
N LYS A 376 14.32 -2.46 -0.04
CA LYS A 376 15.15 -3.52 0.56
C LYS A 376 14.27 -4.67 1.01
N CYS A 377 14.77 -5.89 0.82
CA CYS A 377 14.12 -7.06 1.39
C CYS A 377 14.19 -7.00 2.92
N LYS A 378 13.06 -7.16 3.61
CA LYS A 378 13.03 -7.06 5.09
C LYS A 378 13.79 -8.17 5.81
N VAL A 379 13.98 -9.33 5.18
CA VAL A 379 14.65 -10.50 5.79
C VAL A 379 16.17 -10.42 5.63
N CYS A 380 16.67 -10.19 4.41
CA CYS A 380 18.12 -10.17 4.16
C CYS A 380 18.72 -8.76 4.17
N MET A 381 17.89 -7.71 4.18
CA MET A 381 18.27 -6.30 4.12
C MET A 381 19.06 -5.91 2.86
N CYS A 382 19.15 -6.79 1.86
CA CYS A 382 19.71 -6.49 0.56
C CYS A 382 18.75 -5.63 -0.25
N ILE A 383 19.30 -4.68 -1.00
CA ILE A 383 18.59 -3.90 -2.03
C ILE A 383 18.25 -4.86 -3.17
N PHE A 384 17.08 -4.68 -3.80
CA PHE A 384 16.75 -5.40 -5.03
C PHE A 384 17.61 -4.81 -6.17
N ILE A 385 18.60 -5.57 -6.66
CA ILE A 385 19.62 -5.06 -7.58
C ILE A 385 19.12 -5.07 -9.03
N ASP A 386 18.18 -5.95 -9.36
CA ASP A 386 17.64 -6.12 -10.71
C ASP A 386 16.10 -6.24 -10.69
N ASP A 387 15.43 -5.68 -11.70
CA ASP A 387 13.99 -5.89 -11.99
C ASP A 387 13.60 -7.37 -12.20
N ASN A 388 14.60 -8.25 -12.31
CA ASN A 388 14.42 -9.69 -12.53
C ASN A 388 14.49 -10.51 -11.22
N GLU A 389 14.72 -9.89 -10.07
CA GLU A 389 14.69 -10.63 -8.80
C GLU A 389 13.24 -10.94 -8.39
N ASP A 390 12.91 -12.24 -8.30
CA ASP A 390 11.63 -12.72 -7.80
C ASP A 390 11.38 -12.17 -6.39
N SER A 391 10.45 -11.22 -6.30
CA SER A 391 10.11 -10.49 -5.08
C SER A 391 8.61 -10.36 -4.90
N ILE A 392 8.16 -10.41 -3.65
CA ILE A 392 6.75 -10.35 -3.26
C ILE A 392 6.56 -9.31 -2.15
N CYS A 393 5.43 -8.61 -2.20
CA CYS A 393 5.06 -7.61 -1.21
C CYS A 393 3.96 -8.19 -0.31
N CYS A 394 4.13 -8.06 1.01
CA CYS A 394 3.14 -8.48 2.00
C CYS A 394 1.92 -7.55 1.98
N ASP A 395 0.72 -8.10 1.82
CA ASP A 395 -0.52 -7.31 1.76
C ASP A 395 -0.93 -6.73 3.14
N SER A 396 -0.39 -7.25 4.24
CA SER A 396 -0.65 -6.76 5.60
C SER A 396 0.25 -5.59 6.03
N CYS A 397 1.56 -5.64 5.74
CA CYS A 397 2.54 -4.63 6.22
C CYS A 397 3.25 -3.84 5.12
N ASP A 398 2.92 -4.06 3.84
CA ASP A 398 3.51 -3.40 2.67
C ASP A 398 5.05 -3.53 2.56
N LEU A 399 5.65 -4.51 3.24
CA LEU A 399 7.08 -4.79 3.15
C LEU A 399 7.39 -5.76 2.01
N TRP A 400 8.55 -5.57 1.37
CA TRP A 400 9.02 -6.39 0.26
C TRP A 400 9.97 -7.49 0.72
N PHE A 401 9.89 -8.64 0.05
CA PHE A 401 10.65 -9.84 0.38
C PHE A 401 11.16 -10.53 -0.88
N HIS A 402 12.40 -11.03 -0.86
CA HIS A 402 12.84 -11.99 -1.89
C HIS A 402 12.07 -13.29 -1.73
N ARG A 403 11.66 -13.90 -2.86
CA ARG A 403 11.02 -15.22 -2.91
C ARG A 403 11.74 -16.26 -2.05
N LYS A 404 13.07 -16.31 -2.17
CA LYS A 404 13.94 -17.23 -1.40
C LYS A 404 13.94 -16.95 0.10
N CYS A 405 13.81 -15.68 0.49
CA CYS A 405 13.83 -15.27 1.89
C CYS A 405 12.56 -15.63 2.66
N VAL A 406 11.46 -15.87 1.96
CA VAL A 406 10.16 -16.24 2.56
C VAL A 406 9.78 -17.69 2.28
N GLY A 407 10.73 -18.51 1.81
CA GLY A 407 10.54 -19.95 1.65
C GLY A 407 9.69 -20.37 0.45
N LEU A 408 9.35 -19.47 -0.47
CA LEU A 408 8.56 -19.77 -1.67
C LEU A 408 9.43 -20.38 -2.78
N GLN A 409 10.12 -21.49 -2.50
CA GLN A 409 11.04 -22.12 -3.48
C GLN A 409 10.31 -22.95 -4.53
N ASP A 410 9.12 -23.47 -4.20
CA ASP A 410 8.28 -24.19 -5.16
C ASP A 410 7.73 -23.23 -6.22
N GLU A 411 7.76 -23.63 -7.49
CA GLU A 411 7.25 -22.82 -8.60
C GLU A 411 5.73 -22.71 -8.57
N LYS A 412 5.02 -23.75 -8.12
CA LYS A 412 3.56 -23.73 -8.00
C LYS A 412 3.10 -22.78 -6.90
N ASP A 413 3.76 -22.81 -5.75
CA ASP A 413 3.47 -21.89 -4.65
C ASP A 413 3.76 -20.45 -5.08
N TRP A 414 4.86 -20.24 -5.80
CA TRP A 414 5.19 -18.93 -6.35
C TRP A 414 4.16 -18.41 -7.35
N GLU A 415 3.73 -19.24 -8.30
CA GLU A 415 2.69 -18.88 -9.27
C GLU A 415 1.35 -18.57 -8.57
N ALA A 416 0.98 -19.36 -7.56
CA ALA A 416 -0.23 -19.13 -6.76
C ALA A 416 -0.18 -17.81 -6.01
N MET A 417 0.95 -17.48 -5.36
CA MET A 417 1.12 -16.23 -4.60
C MET A 417 1.41 -15.00 -5.48
N SER A 418 1.88 -15.20 -6.71
CA SER A 418 2.07 -14.13 -7.69
C SER A 418 0.79 -13.71 -8.40
N ASN A 419 -0.29 -14.48 -8.22
CA ASN A 419 -1.60 -14.14 -8.77
C ASN A 419 -2.18 -12.92 -8.04
N PRO A 420 -2.61 -11.85 -8.75
CA PRO A 420 -3.15 -10.65 -8.13
C PRO A 420 -4.40 -10.86 -7.25
N THR A 421 -5.07 -12.01 -7.34
CA THR A 421 -6.22 -12.35 -6.48
C THR A 421 -5.83 -13.00 -5.16
N THR A 422 -4.59 -13.49 -5.04
CA THR A 422 -4.12 -14.20 -3.85
C THR A 422 -3.50 -13.20 -2.88
N ILE A 423 -3.88 -13.31 -1.60
CA ILE A 423 -3.31 -12.48 -0.52
C ILE A 423 -2.06 -13.17 0.00
N TYR A 424 -0.94 -12.45 0.02
CA TYR A 424 0.30 -12.89 0.65
C TYR A 424 0.50 -12.17 1.99
N THR A 425 0.49 -12.94 3.07
CA THR A 425 0.85 -12.48 4.42
C THR A 425 2.23 -13.01 4.77
N CYS A 426 3.18 -12.12 5.08
CA CYS A 426 4.54 -12.53 5.43
C CYS A 426 4.60 -13.21 6.81
N PRO A 427 5.63 -14.01 7.11
CA PRO A 427 5.79 -14.67 8.40
C PRO A 427 5.92 -13.74 9.61
N LEU A 428 6.05 -12.43 9.42
CA LEU A 428 6.07 -11.43 10.50
C LEU A 428 4.66 -10.89 10.83
N CYS A 429 3.67 -11.16 9.97
CA CYS A 429 2.29 -10.73 10.09
C CYS A 429 1.32 -11.90 10.36
N ILE A 430 1.82 -13.14 10.30
CA ILE A 430 1.14 -14.35 10.78
C ILE A 430 1.50 -14.50 12.25
#